data_AF-G0MLE9-F1
#
_entry.id   AF-G0MLE9-F1
#
_cell.length_a   1.000
_cell.length_b   1.000
_cell.length_c   1.000
_cell.angle_alpha   90.00
_cell.angle_beta   90.00
_cell.angle_gamma   90.00
#
_symmetry.space_group_name_H-M   'P 1'
#
loop_
_entity.id
_entity.type
_entity.pdbx_description
1 polymer ?
#
loop_
_entity_poly.entity_id
_entity_poly.type
_entity_poly.pdbx_seq_one_letter_code
_entity_poly.pdbx_strand_id
1 'polypeptide(L)'
;MDEVMQINNIVYFEEGDTIMKIQLGNADIECTWSDNQLKTANASSHIEVTVAIFRHVLNLFKFSETIQLDLLLDSNEVNNLPVLEGVTSTALRGGPFDITTVEGFCSKYPTQKSIALVSKLSGGLSPNSSIFGMEEIYFHEPENRISTFLDNFTGRIAMISNAQFPEASIIQFMRKWMTGEAHQNLEVLRVTFERGHLIKRWIVVEEFKNEAKVCDSSNKPENYEFNSQIIGLDKPHSFHFSRFMDIERHSDGKRASFLVFPSGFIFCVWKND
;
A
#
# COMPACT_ATOMS: atom_id res chain seq x y z
N MET A 1 -11.24 9.87 26.33
CA MET A 1 -10.39 10.93 26.90
C MET A 1 -10.01 11.75 25.69
N ASP A 2 -10.73 12.84 25.47
CA ASP A 2 -10.59 13.65 24.27
C ASP A 2 -9.31 14.47 24.41
N GLU A 3 -8.29 14.11 23.63
CA GLU A 3 -7.05 14.89 23.57
C GLU A 3 -7.33 16.19 22.82
N VAL A 4 -7.68 17.22 23.59
CA VAL A 4 -7.72 18.60 23.10
C VAL A 4 -6.27 19.06 22.93
N MET A 5 -5.79 19.10 21.68
CA MET A 5 -4.51 19.70 21.35
C MET A 5 -4.58 21.22 21.65
N GLN A 6 -4.02 21.66 22.78
CA GLN A 6 -3.81 23.07 23.04
C GLN A 6 -2.65 23.57 22.18
N ILE A 7 -2.97 24.38 21.16
CA ILE A 7 -1.97 25.07 20.33
C ILE A 7 -1.42 26.24 21.15
N ASN A 8 -0.40 25.97 21.97
CA ASN A 8 0.26 26.96 22.83
C ASN A 8 1.35 27.79 22.09
N ASN A 9 1.47 27.66 20.76
CA ASN A 9 2.59 28.19 19.96
C ASN A 9 2.17 29.28 18.93
N ILE A 10 1.14 30.09 19.23
CA ILE A 10 0.84 31.26 18.40
C ILE A 10 1.81 32.38 18.78
N VAL A 11 2.71 32.75 17.88
CA VAL A 11 3.86 33.61 18.20
C VAL A 11 3.51 35.11 18.13
N TYR A 12 2.62 35.54 17.23
CA TYR A 12 2.26 36.95 17.08
C TYR A 12 0.97 37.17 16.25
N PHE A 13 0.30 38.32 16.47
CA PHE A 13 -0.77 38.88 15.64
C PHE A 13 -0.35 40.27 15.14
N GLU A 14 -0.27 40.49 13.83
CA GLU A 14 -0.18 41.85 13.27
C GLU A 14 -1.57 42.47 13.19
N GLU A 15 -1.77 43.60 13.88
CA GLU A 15 -3.05 44.29 13.91
C GLU A 15 -3.36 44.88 12.52
N GLY A 16 -4.22 44.20 11.77
CA GLY A 16 -4.63 44.60 10.41
C GLY A 16 -4.42 43.54 9.34
N ASP A 17 -3.64 42.49 9.62
CA ASP A 17 -3.35 41.40 8.69
C ASP A 17 -3.92 40.07 9.18
N THR A 18 -4.62 39.36 8.30
CA THR A 18 -5.25 38.04 8.56
C THR A 18 -4.24 36.89 8.67
N ILE A 19 -2.95 37.18 8.87
CA ILE A 19 -1.83 36.24 8.86
C ILE A 19 -1.30 36.02 10.29
N MET A 20 -1.26 34.76 10.72
CA MET A 20 -0.75 34.26 11.99
C MET A 20 0.52 33.44 11.75
N LYS A 21 1.54 33.57 12.61
CA LYS A 21 2.72 32.69 12.59
C LYS A 21 2.61 31.61 13.64
N ILE A 22 2.72 30.36 13.21
CA ILE A 22 2.68 29.17 14.06
C ILE A 22 4.02 28.47 13.99
N GLN A 23 4.65 28.27 15.14
CA GLN A 23 5.89 27.53 15.22
C GLN A 23 5.60 26.02 15.24
N LEU A 24 6.02 25.32 14.17
CA LEU A 24 5.92 23.86 14.04
C LEU A 24 7.34 23.28 13.94
N GLY A 25 7.83 22.73 15.06
CA GLY A 25 9.21 22.29 15.17
C GLY A 25 10.16 23.49 15.13
N ASN A 26 11.04 23.54 14.12
CA ASN A 26 12.00 24.63 13.91
C ASN A 26 11.59 25.56 12.76
N ALA A 27 10.36 25.45 12.26
CA ALA A 27 9.85 26.28 11.17
C ALA A 27 8.72 27.17 11.66
N ASP A 28 8.74 28.43 11.21
CA ASP A 28 7.63 29.37 11.38
C ASP A 28 6.74 29.27 10.14
N ILE A 29 5.51 28.80 10.33
CA ILE A 29 4.52 28.67 9.27
C ILE A 29 3.56 29.85 9.37
N GLU A 30 3.50 30.64 8.30
CA GLU A 30 2.49 31.67 8.14
C GLU A 30 1.16 31.02 7.74
N CYS A 31 0.08 31.39 8.42
CA CYS A 31 -1.25 30.82 8.27
C CYS A 31 -2.32 31.91 8.27
N THR A 32 -3.39 31.76 7.50
CA THR A 32 -4.61 32.58 7.63
C THR A 32 -5.76 31.75 8.19
N TRP A 33 -6.65 32.41 8.92
CA TRP A 33 -7.93 31.80 9.31
C TRP A 33 -9.01 32.21 8.31
N SER A 34 -9.62 31.23 7.61
CA SER A 34 -10.76 31.49 6.72
C SER A 34 -11.69 30.29 6.67
N ASP A 35 -13.00 30.52 6.56
CA ASP A 35 -14.03 29.48 6.47
C ASP A 35 -13.99 28.44 7.61
N ASN A 36 -13.66 28.88 8.84
CA ASN A 36 -13.42 28.01 10.01
C ASN A 36 -12.28 26.99 9.81
N GLN A 37 -11.35 27.28 8.92
CA GLN A 37 -10.16 26.48 8.67
C GLN A 37 -8.90 27.33 8.80
N LEU A 38 -7.84 26.71 9.29
CA LEU A 38 -6.50 27.25 9.23
C LEU A 38 -5.91 26.88 7.86
N LYS A 39 -5.57 27.89 7.04
CA LYS A 39 -4.91 27.72 5.75
C LYS A 39 -3.50 28.29 5.85
N THR A 40 -2.54 27.78 5.07
CA THR A 40 -1.20 28.37 5.00
C THR A 40 -1.29 29.71 4.28
N ALA A 41 -0.72 30.77 4.86
CA ALA A 41 -0.59 32.09 4.25
C ALA A 41 0.72 32.15 3.46
N ASN A 42 0.67 32.83 2.31
CA ASN A 42 1.76 32.85 1.34
C ASN A 42 2.12 31.45 0.81
N ALA A 43 2.88 31.38 -0.28
CA ALA A 43 3.25 30.12 -0.93
C ALA A 43 4.33 29.36 -0.13
N SER A 44 4.16 29.20 1.19
CA SER A 44 4.87 28.15 1.92
C SER A 44 4.52 26.86 1.21
N SER A 45 5.52 26.21 0.61
CA SER A 45 5.24 25.02 -0.20
C SER A 45 4.59 23.96 0.71
N HIS A 46 3.61 23.22 0.19
CA HIS A 46 2.95 22.13 0.92
C HIS A 46 3.99 21.14 1.52
N ILE A 47 5.14 21.03 0.87
CA ILE A 47 6.34 20.31 1.31
C ILE A 47 6.91 20.87 2.62
N GLU A 48 7.13 22.19 2.72
CA GLU A 48 7.73 22.81 3.91
C GLU A 48 6.86 22.56 5.16
N VAL A 49 5.55 22.71 5.00
CA VAL A 49 4.56 22.48 6.06
C VAL A 49 4.56 21.01 6.47
N THR A 50 4.57 20.09 5.50
CA THR A 50 4.65 18.64 5.73
C THR A 50 5.89 18.28 6.55
N VAL A 51 7.06 18.84 6.18
CA VAL A 51 8.34 18.59 6.85
C VAL A 51 8.34 19.17 8.27
N ALA A 52 7.78 20.36 8.45
CA ALA A 52 7.66 21.00 9.77
C ALA A 52 6.79 20.18 10.71
N ILE A 53 5.61 19.72 10.25
CA ILE A 53 4.70 18.84 11.00
C ILE A 53 5.42 17.54 11.35
N PHE A 54 6.06 16.89 10.38
CA PHE A 54 6.78 15.64 10.59
C PHE A 54 7.83 15.76 11.71
N ARG A 55 8.70 16.78 11.62
CA ARG A 55 9.75 17.02 12.64
C ARG A 55 9.16 17.36 14.00
N HIS A 56 8.08 18.13 14.03
CA HIS A 56 7.41 18.47 15.28
C HIS A 56 6.84 17.22 15.97
N VAL A 57 6.15 16.36 15.22
CA VAL A 57 5.62 15.08 15.73
C VAL A 57 6.76 14.19 16.25
N LEU A 58 7.85 14.05 15.50
CA LEU A 58 9.01 13.25 15.97
C LEU A 58 9.63 13.81 17.25
N ASN A 59 9.72 15.14 17.39
CA ASN A 59 10.23 15.76 18.61
C ASN A 59 9.31 15.51 19.82
N LEU A 60 7.99 15.51 19.62
CA LEU A 60 7.01 15.28 20.69
C LEU A 60 6.99 13.83 21.16
N PHE A 61 6.85 12.89 20.22
CA PHE A 61 6.61 11.49 20.55
C PHE A 61 7.90 10.68 20.71
N LYS A 62 9.04 11.24 20.30
CA LYS A 62 10.32 10.53 20.16
C LYS A 62 10.17 9.38 19.15
N PHE A 63 11.28 8.82 18.68
CA PHE A 63 11.30 7.92 17.51
C PHE A 63 10.36 6.71 17.70
N SER A 64 9.57 6.39 16.66
CA SER A 64 8.68 5.23 16.60
C SER A 64 9.26 4.19 15.65
N GLU A 65 9.05 2.90 15.92
CA GLU A 65 9.43 1.81 14.99
C GLU A 65 8.65 1.88 13.67
N THR A 66 7.49 2.54 13.67
CA THR A 66 6.64 2.72 12.49
C THR A 66 6.39 4.20 12.28
N ILE A 67 6.81 4.71 11.13
CA ILE A 67 6.59 6.09 10.70
C ILE A 67 5.94 6.03 9.31
N GLN A 68 4.72 6.55 9.23
CA GLN A 68 3.89 6.48 8.04
C GLN A 68 3.69 7.88 7.44
N LEU A 69 3.84 8.00 6.12
CA LEU A 69 3.54 9.24 5.39
C LEU A 69 2.38 9.01 4.43
N ASP A 70 1.24 9.67 4.66
CA ASP A 70 0.13 9.71 3.70
C ASP A 70 0.18 11.04 2.93
N LEU A 71 0.53 10.98 1.65
CA LEU A 71 0.93 12.15 0.87
C LEU A 71 0.02 12.34 -0.34
N LEU A 72 -0.62 13.52 -0.38
CA LEU A 72 -1.31 14.04 -1.56
C LEU A 72 -0.38 15.06 -2.25
N LEU A 73 0.47 14.58 -3.17
CA LEU A 73 1.49 15.36 -3.86
C LEU A 73 1.42 15.12 -5.37
N ASP A 74 1.75 16.12 -6.18
CA ASP A 74 2.03 15.92 -7.61
C ASP A 74 3.46 15.38 -7.86
N SER A 75 3.77 15.02 -9.11
CA SER A 75 5.07 14.44 -9.47
C SER A 75 6.26 15.37 -9.19
N ASN A 76 6.10 16.69 -9.33
CA ASN A 76 7.16 17.65 -9.03
C ASN A 76 7.38 17.73 -7.52
N GLU A 77 6.29 17.73 -6.75
CA GLU A 77 6.34 17.81 -5.30
C GLU A 77 6.95 16.55 -4.66
N VAL A 78 6.61 15.36 -5.18
CA VAL A 78 7.23 14.09 -4.77
C VAL A 78 8.75 14.11 -4.93
N ASN A 79 9.23 14.68 -6.04
CA ASN A 79 10.66 14.82 -6.31
C ASN A 79 11.33 15.84 -5.36
N ASN A 80 10.63 16.91 -5.01
CA ASN A 80 11.14 17.97 -4.13
C ASN A 80 11.02 17.67 -2.64
N LEU A 81 10.24 16.65 -2.24
CA LEU A 81 10.12 16.26 -0.83
C LEU A 81 11.51 15.84 -0.28
N PRO A 82 12.01 16.47 0.80
CA PRO A 82 13.29 16.11 1.38
C PRO A 82 13.21 14.73 2.04
N VAL A 83 14.37 14.14 2.31
CA VAL A 83 14.45 12.86 3.03
C VAL A 83 13.95 13.05 4.46
N LEU A 84 12.93 12.28 4.82
CA LEU A 84 12.38 12.18 6.17
C LEU A 84 12.86 10.87 6.81
N GLU A 85 13.81 10.96 7.74
CA GLU A 85 14.45 9.78 8.33
C GLU A 85 13.46 8.90 9.10
N GLY A 86 13.65 7.58 9.01
CA GLY A 86 12.87 6.60 9.76
C GLY A 86 11.53 6.20 9.13
N VAL A 87 11.14 6.78 8.00
CA VAL A 87 9.90 6.41 7.30
C VAL A 87 9.93 4.94 6.90
N THR A 88 8.87 4.22 7.27
CA THR A 88 8.70 2.78 7.02
C THR A 88 7.58 2.50 6.02
N SER A 89 6.59 3.38 5.92
CA SER A 89 5.46 3.22 4.99
C SER A 89 5.05 4.54 4.36
N THR A 90 4.65 4.50 3.10
CA THR A 90 4.19 5.70 2.38
C THR A 90 2.93 5.43 1.56
N ALA A 91 2.03 6.40 1.45
CA ALA A 91 0.97 6.42 0.46
C ALA A 91 1.14 7.63 -0.45
N LEU A 92 1.11 7.40 -1.75
CA LEU A 92 1.11 8.45 -2.77
C LEU A 92 -0.29 8.49 -3.39
N ARG A 93 -1.04 9.56 -3.08
CA ARG A 93 -2.45 9.73 -3.48
C ARG A 93 -2.70 10.78 -4.57
N GLY A 94 -1.71 11.59 -4.92
CA GLY A 94 -1.86 12.65 -5.92
C GLY A 94 -1.78 12.12 -7.36
N GLY A 95 -0.74 12.49 -8.11
CA GLY A 95 -0.50 11.93 -9.44
C GLY A 95 -1.45 12.41 -10.55
N PRO A 96 -1.20 12.00 -11.81
CA PRO A 96 -0.52 10.76 -12.21
C PRO A 96 1.00 10.79 -11.99
N PHE A 97 1.57 9.65 -11.60
CA PHE A 97 3.02 9.47 -11.44
C PHE A 97 3.58 8.62 -12.58
N ASP A 98 4.84 8.83 -12.94
CA ASP A 98 5.59 7.87 -13.73
C ASP A 98 6.39 6.94 -12.79
N ILE A 99 6.75 5.77 -13.31
CA ILE A 99 7.49 4.75 -12.56
C ILE A 99 8.83 5.27 -12.01
N THR A 100 9.53 6.14 -12.76
CA THR A 100 10.85 6.64 -12.36
C THR A 100 10.74 7.64 -11.21
N THR A 101 9.68 8.45 -11.17
CA THR A 101 9.36 9.32 -10.02
C THR A 101 9.08 8.48 -8.77
N VAL A 102 8.32 7.39 -8.87
CA VAL A 102 8.05 6.50 -7.73
C VAL A 102 9.32 5.77 -7.26
N GLU A 103 10.13 5.24 -8.18
CA GLU A 103 11.39 4.58 -7.83
C GLU A 103 12.39 5.56 -7.20
N GLY A 104 12.51 6.76 -7.74
CA GLY A 104 13.30 7.85 -7.18
C GLY A 104 12.84 8.22 -5.78
N PHE A 105 11.53 8.29 -5.56
CA PHE A 105 10.97 8.51 -4.22
C PHE A 105 11.30 7.37 -3.25
N CYS A 106 11.06 6.11 -3.63
CA CYS A 106 11.38 4.95 -2.81
C CYS A 106 12.87 4.88 -2.45
N SER A 107 13.76 5.29 -3.36
CA SER A 107 15.21 5.30 -3.13
C SER A 107 15.65 6.26 -2.01
N LYS A 108 14.82 7.27 -1.67
CA LYS A 108 15.08 8.19 -0.54
C LYS A 108 14.91 7.51 0.82
N TYR A 109 14.17 6.40 0.89
CA TYR A 109 13.73 5.76 2.14
C TYR A 109 14.19 4.31 2.21
N PRO A 110 15.46 4.03 2.58
CA PRO A 110 15.99 2.67 2.61
C PRO A 110 15.32 1.77 3.66
N THR A 111 14.65 2.34 4.66
CA THR A 111 13.88 1.63 5.69
C THR A 111 12.43 1.36 5.28
N GLN A 112 12.01 1.82 4.10
CA GLN A 112 10.64 1.65 3.64
C GLN A 112 10.35 0.18 3.33
N LYS A 113 9.28 -0.32 3.93
CA LYS A 113 8.79 -1.68 3.76
C LYS A 113 7.49 -1.74 2.97
N SER A 114 6.70 -0.68 3.06
CA SER A 114 5.35 -0.63 2.51
C SER A 114 5.12 0.61 1.67
N ILE A 115 4.45 0.45 0.53
CA ILE A 115 4.01 1.58 -0.30
C ILE A 115 2.59 1.38 -0.82
N ALA A 116 1.77 2.42 -0.75
CA ALA A 116 0.48 2.48 -1.41
C ALA A 116 0.52 3.47 -2.57
N LEU A 117 0.39 2.96 -3.79
CA LEU A 117 0.24 3.73 -5.01
C LEU A 117 -1.25 3.83 -5.32
N VAL A 118 -1.89 4.91 -4.86
CA VAL A 118 -3.34 5.11 -4.97
C VAL A 118 -3.72 5.76 -6.30
N SER A 119 -2.73 6.34 -6.97
CA SER A 119 -2.88 7.03 -8.25
C SER A 119 -2.43 6.16 -9.40
N LYS A 120 -2.93 6.48 -10.59
CA LYS A 120 -2.53 5.82 -11.84
C LYS A 120 -1.03 6.00 -12.08
N LEU A 121 -0.35 4.89 -12.37
CA LEU A 121 1.07 4.83 -12.67
C LEU A 121 1.30 4.71 -14.18
N SER A 122 2.18 5.54 -14.71
CA SER A 122 2.59 5.54 -16.12
C SER A 122 4.03 5.03 -16.30
N GLY A 123 4.41 4.69 -17.53
CA GLY A 123 5.73 4.10 -17.84
C GLY A 123 5.75 2.57 -17.74
N GLY A 124 6.90 1.93 -17.96
CA GLY A 124 7.06 0.47 -17.90
C GLY A 124 7.81 0.03 -16.65
N LEU A 125 7.40 -1.09 -16.04
CA LEU A 125 8.17 -1.69 -14.94
C LEU A 125 9.43 -2.34 -15.51
N SER A 126 10.60 -1.78 -15.18
CA SER A 126 11.89 -2.39 -15.48
C SER A 126 12.03 -3.72 -14.72
N PRO A 127 12.67 -4.76 -15.29
CA PRO A 127 12.95 -6.02 -14.58
C PRO A 127 13.70 -5.83 -13.26
N ASN A 128 14.46 -4.73 -13.11
CA ASN A 128 15.23 -4.41 -11.91
C ASN A 128 14.54 -3.37 -11.01
N SER A 129 13.22 -3.20 -11.15
CA SER A 129 12.46 -2.22 -10.36
C SER A 129 12.56 -2.53 -8.87
N SER A 130 12.90 -1.51 -8.06
CA SER A 130 12.97 -1.64 -6.60
C SER A 130 11.60 -1.93 -5.96
N ILE A 131 10.51 -1.61 -6.67
CA ILE A 131 9.13 -1.82 -6.24
C ILE A 131 8.82 -3.32 -6.06
N PHE A 132 9.48 -4.21 -6.81
CA PHE A 132 9.29 -5.65 -6.69
C PHE A 132 9.77 -6.22 -5.35
N GLY A 133 10.75 -5.55 -4.72
CA GLY A 133 11.34 -5.96 -3.45
C GLY A 133 10.63 -5.42 -2.21
N MET A 134 9.60 -4.57 -2.36
CA MET A 134 8.83 -4.05 -1.23
C MET A 134 8.17 -5.19 -0.46
N GLU A 135 8.20 -5.17 0.87
CA GLU A 135 7.53 -6.19 1.69
C GLU A 135 6.02 -6.16 1.44
N GLU A 136 5.46 -4.96 1.32
CA GLU A 136 4.04 -4.76 1.12
C GLU A 136 3.77 -3.69 0.07
N ILE A 137 2.78 -3.92 -0.79
CA ILE A 137 2.39 -2.94 -1.79
C ILE A 137 0.89 -2.92 -2.03
N TYR A 138 0.35 -1.70 -2.11
CA TYR A 138 -0.93 -1.45 -2.74
C TYR A 138 -0.72 -0.78 -4.09
N PHE A 139 -1.39 -1.30 -5.11
CA PHE A 139 -1.27 -0.84 -6.48
C PHE A 139 -2.67 -0.63 -7.09
N HIS A 140 -3.05 0.64 -7.26
CA HIS A 140 -4.27 1.01 -7.97
C HIS A 140 -4.04 1.07 -9.48
N GLU A 141 -4.92 0.41 -10.24
CA GLU A 141 -4.95 0.44 -11.70
C GLU A 141 -3.57 0.18 -12.35
N PRO A 142 -3.02 -1.06 -12.19
CA PRO A 142 -1.73 -1.40 -12.80
C PRO A 142 -1.78 -1.46 -14.33
N GLU A 143 -2.95 -1.24 -14.94
CA GLU A 143 -3.24 -1.47 -16.36
C GLU A 143 -2.85 -2.91 -16.77
N ASN A 144 -2.08 -3.05 -17.85
CA ASN A 144 -1.59 -4.33 -18.37
C ASN A 144 -0.34 -4.86 -17.63
N ARG A 145 0.12 -4.19 -16.56
CA ARG A 145 1.39 -4.51 -15.89
C ARG A 145 1.28 -5.59 -14.81
N ILE A 146 0.07 -6.00 -14.43
CA ILE A 146 -0.12 -6.93 -13.31
C ILE A 146 0.65 -8.24 -13.49
N SER A 147 0.73 -8.78 -14.71
CA SER A 147 1.48 -10.02 -14.97
C SER A 147 2.98 -9.82 -14.76
N THR A 148 3.57 -8.76 -15.32
CA THR A 148 4.98 -8.41 -15.11
C THR A 148 5.28 -8.12 -13.64
N PHE A 149 4.37 -7.43 -12.96
CA PHE A 149 4.50 -7.14 -11.54
C PHE A 149 4.52 -8.43 -10.72
N LEU A 150 3.54 -9.31 -10.91
CA LEU A 150 3.50 -10.58 -10.19
C LEU A 150 4.69 -11.48 -10.56
N ASP A 151 5.12 -11.53 -11.81
CA ASP A 151 6.27 -12.36 -12.17
C ASP A 151 7.57 -12.01 -11.43
N ASN A 152 7.70 -10.77 -10.93
CA ASN A 152 8.91 -10.29 -10.26
C ASN A 152 8.72 -9.97 -8.77
N PHE A 153 7.48 -9.87 -8.27
CA PHE A 153 7.22 -9.48 -6.89
C PHE A 153 7.68 -10.54 -5.87
N THR A 154 8.55 -10.13 -4.94
CA THR A 154 9.14 -11.00 -3.92
C THR A 154 8.67 -10.70 -2.49
N GLY A 155 7.77 -9.73 -2.32
CA GLY A 155 7.24 -9.32 -1.02
C GLY A 155 6.21 -10.28 -0.42
N ARG A 156 5.68 -9.90 0.74
CA ARG A 156 4.71 -10.69 1.52
C ARG A 156 3.25 -10.31 1.27
N ILE A 157 2.94 -9.04 0.98
CA ILE A 157 1.56 -8.60 0.75
C ILE A 157 1.47 -7.78 -0.53
N ALA A 158 0.60 -8.20 -1.45
CA ALA A 158 0.23 -7.41 -2.62
C ALA A 158 -1.29 -7.20 -2.64
N MET A 159 -1.70 -5.94 -2.67
CA MET A 159 -3.10 -5.53 -2.82
C MET A 159 -3.26 -4.72 -4.09
N ILE A 160 -3.93 -5.29 -5.07
CA ILE A 160 -4.08 -4.70 -6.38
C ILE A 160 -5.55 -4.39 -6.60
N SER A 161 -5.84 -3.22 -7.12
CA SER A 161 -7.23 -2.83 -7.43
C SER A 161 -7.38 -2.32 -8.84
N ASN A 162 -8.59 -2.46 -9.38
CA ASN A 162 -8.92 -2.03 -10.74
C ASN A 162 -8.00 -2.68 -11.79
N ALA A 163 -7.78 -3.99 -11.69
CA ALA A 163 -6.85 -4.71 -12.56
C ALA A 163 -7.54 -5.62 -13.58
N GLN A 164 -6.91 -5.76 -14.75
CA GLN A 164 -7.21 -6.81 -15.72
C GLN A 164 -6.34 -8.03 -15.43
N PHE A 165 -6.91 -9.03 -14.75
CA PHE A 165 -6.18 -10.25 -14.39
C PHE A 165 -6.85 -11.47 -15.05
N PRO A 166 -6.37 -11.87 -16.25
CA PRO A 166 -6.99 -12.97 -16.99
C PRO A 166 -6.70 -14.32 -16.33
N GLU A 167 -7.53 -15.32 -16.64
CA GLU A 167 -7.44 -16.66 -16.06
C GLU A 167 -6.06 -17.29 -16.26
N ALA A 168 -5.46 -17.10 -17.44
CA ALA A 168 -4.12 -17.61 -17.75
C ALA A 168 -3.05 -17.07 -16.79
N SER A 169 -3.11 -15.77 -16.46
CA SER A 169 -2.16 -15.16 -15.52
C SER A 169 -2.39 -15.63 -14.07
N ILE A 170 -3.66 -15.85 -13.67
CA ILE A 170 -3.99 -16.44 -12.36
C ILE A 170 -3.42 -17.86 -12.26
N ILE A 171 -3.63 -18.67 -13.31
CA ILE A 171 -3.14 -20.05 -13.38
C ILE A 171 -1.61 -20.07 -13.32
N GLN A 172 -0.93 -19.22 -14.10
CA GLN A 172 0.52 -19.12 -14.12
C GLN A 172 1.07 -18.73 -12.74
N PHE A 173 0.49 -17.71 -12.10
CA PHE A 173 0.83 -17.31 -10.73
C PHE A 173 0.73 -18.48 -9.75
N MET A 174 -0.42 -19.17 -9.76
CA MET A 174 -0.67 -20.31 -8.86
C MET A 174 0.29 -21.47 -9.12
N ARG A 175 0.56 -21.80 -10.38
CA ARG A 175 1.52 -22.87 -10.75
C ARG A 175 2.91 -22.54 -10.25
N LYS A 176 3.41 -21.31 -10.47
CA LYS A 176 4.72 -20.85 -9.96
C LYS A 176 4.81 -20.92 -8.44
N TRP A 177 3.74 -20.56 -7.73
CA TRP A 177 3.69 -20.67 -6.28
C TRP A 177 3.70 -22.13 -5.82
N MET A 178 2.93 -23.02 -6.47
CA MET A 178 2.84 -24.44 -6.14
C MET A 178 4.14 -25.19 -6.39
N THR A 179 4.85 -24.90 -7.48
CA THR A 179 6.15 -25.52 -7.78
C THR A 179 7.27 -24.96 -6.89
N GLY A 180 7.01 -23.89 -6.15
CA GLY A 180 8.02 -23.18 -5.38
C GLY A 180 9.00 -22.38 -6.26
N GLU A 181 8.64 -22.13 -7.52
CA GLU A 181 9.44 -21.33 -8.46
C GLU A 181 9.48 -19.86 -8.05
N ALA A 182 8.35 -19.31 -7.59
CA ALA A 182 8.23 -17.92 -7.18
C ALA A 182 7.38 -17.74 -5.91
N HIS A 183 7.37 -16.52 -5.37
CA HIS A 183 6.46 -16.09 -4.31
C HIS A 183 6.62 -16.83 -2.97
N GLN A 184 7.85 -17.17 -2.59
CA GLN A 184 8.15 -17.94 -1.38
C GLN A 184 7.78 -17.17 -0.10
N ASN A 185 7.89 -15.84 -0.14
CA ASN A 185 7.58 -14.93 0.97
C ASN A 185 6.11 -14.48 1.02
N LEU A 186 5.33 -14.77 -0.02
CA LEU A 186 3.96 -14.27 -0.14
C LEU A 186 3.09 -14.81 0.99
N GLU A 187 2.39 -13.91 1.67
CA GLU A 187 1.35 -14.18 2.67
C GLU A 187 -0.04 -13.90 2.08
N VAL A 188 -0.21 -12.77 1.38
CA VAL A 188 -1.50 -12.35 0.81
C VAL A 188 -1.32 -11.72 -0.57
N LEU A 189 -2.11 -12.21 -1.53
CA LEU A 189 -2.40 -11.51 -2.77
C LEU A 189 -3.91 -11.27 -2.87
N ARG A 190 -4.32 -10.01 -2.95
CA ARG A 190 -5.69 -9.61 -3.23
C ARG A 190 -5.71 -8.79 -4.52
N VAL A 191 -6.57 -9.18 -5.45
CA VAL A 191 -6.80 -8.45 -6.70
C VAL A 191 -8.29 -8.14 -6.80
N THR A 192 -8.66 -6.87 -6.92
CA THR A 192 -10.01 -6.48 -7.36
C THR A 192 -9.99 -6.15 -8.83
N PHE A 193 -10.96 -6.68 -9.57
CA PHE A 193 -11.00 -6.51 -11.00
C PHE A 193 -11.59 -5.16 -11.39
N GLU A 194 -11.16 -4.65 -12.54
CA GLU A 194 -11.76 -3.43 -13.11
C GLU A 194 -13.23 -3.65 -13.48
N ARG A 195 -13.97 -2.54 -13.59
CA ARG A 195 -15.37 -2.59 -13.98
C ARG A 195 -15.49 -3.18 -15.39
N GLY A 196 -16.26 -4.26 -15.51
CA GLY A 196 -16.52 -4.91 -16.79
C GLY A 196 -15.55 -6.05 -17.12
N HIS A 197 -14.52 -6.28 -16.30
CA HIS A 197 -13.69 -7.48 -16.43
C HIS A 197 -14.54 -8.73 -16.18
N LEU A 198 -14.53 -9.66 -17.13
CA LEU A 198 -15.29 -10.91 -17.06
C LEU A 198 -14.36 -12.07 -16.74
N ILE A 199 -14.42 -12.55 -15.49
CA ILE A 199 -13.68 -13.73 -15.06
C ILE A 199 -14.55 -15.00 -15.20
N LYS A 200 -13.99 -16.03 -15.83
CA LYS A 200 -14.57 -17.37 -15.90
C LYS A 200 -13.96 -18.23 -14.81
N ARG A 201 -14.50 -18.12 -13.60
CA ARG A 201 -14.06 -18.90 -12.41
C ARG A 201 -13.84 -20.38 -12.71
N TRP A 202 -14.73 -21.00 -13.50
CA TRP A 202 -14.66 -22.43 -13.80
C TRP A 202 -13.38 -22.84 -14.53
N ILE A 203 -12.76 -21.95 -15.33
CA ILE A 203 -11.49 -22.25 -16.02
C ILE A 203 -10.39 -22.49 -14.99
N VAL A 204 -10.26 -21.58 -14.00
CA VAL A 204 -9.26 -21.69 -12.94
C VAL A 204 -9.57 -22.90 -12.05
N VAL A 205 -10.83 -23.14 -11.70
CA VAL A 205 -11.21 -24.28 -10.84
C VAL A 205 -10.93 -25.63 -11.53
N GLU A 206 -11.28 -25.77 -12.82
CA GLU A 206 -11.03 -27.00 -13.58
C GLU A 206 -9.55 -27.30 -13.76
N GLU A 207 -8.72 -26.27 -13.95
CA GLU A 207 -7.27 -26.41 -14.09
C GLU A 207 -6.62 -27.05 -12.86
N PHE A 208 -7.13 -26.74 -11.66
CA PHE A 208 -6.59 -27.24 -10.39
C PHE A 208 -7.46 -28.32 -9.75
N LYS A 209 -8.37 -28.97 -10.47
CA LYS A 209 -9.33 -29.91 -9.85
C LYS A 209 -8.72 -31.14 -9.19
N ASN A 210 -7.50 -31.52 -9.57
CA ASN A 210 -6.80 -32.68 -9.02
C ASN A 210 -5.93 -32.31 -7.81
N GLU A 211 -5.52 -31.04 -7.74
CA GLU A 211 -4.61 -30.52 -6.72
C GLU A 211 -5.34 -29.71 -5.64
N ALA A 212 -6.41 -29.01 -6.03
CA ALA A 212 -7.19 -28.17 -5.15
C ALA A 212 -8.29 -28.97 -4.44
N LYS A 213 -8.42 -28.76 -3.13
CA LYS A 213 -9.48 -29.35 -2.31
C LYS A 213 -10.37 -28.25 -1.75
N VAL A 214 -11.67 -28.53 -1.61
CA VAL A 214 -12.55 -27.63 -0.83
C VAL A 214 -11.95 -27.49 0.55
N CYS A 215 -11.76 -26.26 1.02
CA CYS A 215 -11.14 -26.10 2.32
C CYS A 215 -12.07 -26.65 3.40
N ASP A 216 -11.48 -27.48 4.27
CA ASP A 216 -12.11 -27.92 5.50
C ASP A 216 -12.09 -26.78 6.52
N SER A 217 -13.23 -26.12 6.70
CA SER A 217 -13.41 -25.06 7.70
C SER A 217 -13.37 -25.57 9.14
N SER A 218 -13.44 -26.88 9.36
CA SER A 218 -13.47 -27.47 10.70
C SER A 218 -12.12 -27.38 11.42
N ASN A 219 -11.03 -27.24 10.65
CA ASN A 219 -9.65 -27.25 11.13
C ASN A 219 -8.93 -25.90 10.93
N LYS A 220 -9.66 -24.83 10.58
CA LYS A 220 -9.09 -23.50 10.33
C LYS A 220 -9.91 -22.40 10.99
N PRO A 221 -9.31 -21.24 11.30
CA PRO A 221 -10.08 -20.07 11.74
C PRO A 221 -11.11 -19.67 10.68
N GLU A 222 -12.26 -19.16 11.14
CA GLU A 222 -13.33 -18.64 10.25
C GLU A 222 -12.84 -17.49 9.36
N ASN A 223 -11.85 -16.75 9.86
CA ASN A 223 -11.23 -15.60 9.22
C ASN A 223 -9.73 -15.82 9.03
N TYR A 224 -9.23 -15.56 7.83
CA TYR A 224 -7.78 -15.42 7.63
C TYR A 224 -7.35 -14.02 8.08
N GLU A 225 -6.55 -13.93 9.14
CA GLU A 225 -6.06 -12.66 9.69
C GLU A 225 -4.62 -12.38 9.26
N PHE A 226 -4.34 -11.13 8.92
CA PHE A 226 -2.98 -10.69 8.63
C PHE A 226 -2.75 -9.23 9.03
N ASN A 227 -1.50 -8.91 9.32
CA ASN A 227 -1.08 -7.55 9.63
C ASN A 227 -0.48 -6.89 8.40
N SER A 228 -0.89 -5.66 8.13
CA SER A 228 -0.39 -4.82 7.04
C SER A 228 -0.06 -3.42 7.55
N GLN A 229 0.98 -2.84 6.99
CA GLN A 229 1.41 -1.44 7.15
C GLN A 229 1.04 -0.59 5.93
N ILE A 230 0.37 -1.15 4.92
CA ILE A 230 -0.22 -0.40 3.81
C ILE A 230 -1.22 0.59 4.38
N ILE A 231 -0.98 1.87 4.10
CA ILE A 231 -1.80 2.99 4.55
C ILE A 231 -3.13 2.98 3.79
N GLY A 232 -4.25 3.22 4.50
CA GLY A 232 -5.59 3.30 3.92
C GLY A 232 -6.33 1.98 3.79
N LEU A 233 -5.83 0.90 4.41
CA LEU A 233 -6.58 -0.34 4.57
C LEU A 233 -7.34 -0.35 5.89
N ASP A 234 -8.63 -0.69 5.84
CA ASP A 234 -9.46 -0.85 7.05
C ASP A 234 -9.05 -2.08 7.86
N LYS A 235 -8.86 -1.91 9.17
CA LYS A 235 -8.51 -2.97 10.13
C LYS A 235 -9.77 -3.46 10.88
N PRO A 236 -9.86 -4.75 11.28
CA PRO A 236 -8.89 -5.83 11.03
C PRO A 236 -8.95 -6.31 9.57
N HIS A 237 -7.80 -6.73 9.03
CA HIS A 237 -7.75 -7.27 7.67
C HIS A 237 -8.10 -8.76 7.70
N SER A 238 -9.37 -9.07 7.44
CA SER A 238 -9.85 -10.45 7.42
C SER A 238 -10.63 -10.79 6.15
N PHE A 239 -10.55 -12.06 5.76
CA PHE A 239 -11.38 -12.63 4.69
C PHE A 239 -12.23 -13.77 5.24
N HIS A 240 -13.54 -13.68 5.00
CA HIS A 240 -14.47 -14.76 5.32
C HIS A 240 -14.24 -15.96 4.40
N PHE A 241 -14.08 -17.13 5.01
CA PHE A 241 -13.31 -18.20 4.39
C PHE A 241 -14.15 -19.34 3.76
N SER A 242 -15.48 -19.30 3.90
CA SER A 242 -16.42 -20.39 3.56
C SER A 242 -16.48 -20.88 2.10
N ARG A 243 -15.67 -20.34 1.17
CA ARG A 243 -15.70 -20.70 -0.27
C ARG A 243 -14.32 -20.90 -0.90
N PHE A 244 -13.27 -20.90 -0.09
CA PHE A 244 -11.90 -21.03 -0.54
C PHE A 244 -11.57 -22.48 -0.88
N MET A 245 -10.64 -22.65 -1.81
CA MET A 245 -10.05 -23.95 -2.13
C MET A 245 -8.59 -23.94 -1.70
N ASP A 246 -8.12 -25.06 -1.18
CA ASP A 246 -6.78 -25.26 -0.68
C ASP A 246 -5.89 -25.91 -1.73
N ILE A 247 -4.66 -25.43 -1.83
CA ILE A 247 -3.57 -26.05 -2.59
C ILE A 247 -2.34 -26.16 -1.71
N GLU A 248 -1.40 -27.01 -2.12
CA GLU A 248 -0.16 -27.25 -1.41
C GLU A 248 1.03 -26.97 -2.32
N ARG A 249 2.08 -26.36 -1.77
CA ARG A 249 3.35 -26.16 -2.45
C ARG A 249 4.18 -27.43 -2.36
N HIS A 250 4.65 -27.91 -3.52
CA HIS A 250 5.36 -29.18 -3.65
C HIS A 250 6.70 -29.21 -2.92
N SER A 251 7.37 -28.06 -2.80
CA SER A 251 8.73 -27.97 -2.28
C SER A 251 8.81 -28.08 -0.75
N ASP A 252 7.81 -27.58 -0.03
CA ASP A 252 7.85 -27.42 1.43
C ASP A 252 6.53 -27.80 2.15
N GLY A 253 5.51 -28.25 1.41
CA GLY A 253 4.21 -28.62 1.97
C GLY A 253 3.42 -27.43 2.51
N LYS A 254 3.85 -26.17 2.28
CA LYS A 254 3.06 -25.00 2.69
C LYS A 254 1.71 -25.02 2.01
N ARG A 255 0.68 -24.68 2.77
CA ARG A 255 -0.70 -24.61 2.27
C ARG A 255 -1.06 -23.17 1.94
N ALA A 256 -1.76 -23.00 0.83
CA ALA A 256 -2.43 -21.76 0.50
C ALA A 256 -3.88 -22.02 0.18
N SER A 257 -4.66 -20.96 0.27
CA SER A 257 -6.07 -20.98 -0.06
C SER A 257 -6.40 -19.85 -0.99
N PHE A 258 -7.26 -20.14 -1.96
CA PHE A 258 -7.63 -19.16 -2.96
C PHE A 258 -9.12 -19.12 -3.22
N LEU A 259 -9.59 -17.96 -3.67
CA LEU A 259 -10.96 -17.71 -4.08
C LEU A 259 -10.98 -16.83 -5.32
N VAL A 260 -11.60 -17.33 -6.39
CA VAL A 260 -11.97 -16.55 -7.57
C VAL A 260 -13.46 -16.20 -7.47
N PHE A 261 -13.81 -14.94 -7.63
CA PHE A 261 -15.18 -14.44 -7.60
C PHE A 261 -15.36 -13.32 -8.64
N PRO A 262 -16.59 -12.93 -9.00
CA PRO A 262 -16.82 -12.04 -10.14
C PRO A 262 -16.06 -10.71 -10.10
N SER A 263 -15.78 -10.18 -8.91
CA SER A 263 -15.09 -8.90 -8.71
C SER A 263 -13.64 -9.03 -8.24
N GLY A 264 -13.08 -10.24 -8.16
CA GLY A 264 -11.68 -10.38 -7.75
C GLY A 264 -11.13 -11.79 -7.57
N PHE A 265 -9.90 -11.79 -7.10
CA PHE A 265 -9.12 -12.96 -6.74
C PHE A 265 -8.45 -12.72 -5.39
N ILE A 266 -8.49 -13.72 -4.50
CA ILE A 266 -7.78 -13.70 -3.22
C ILE A 266 -6.96 -14.97 -3.13
N PHE A 267 -5.74 -14.84 -2.62
CA PHE A 267 -4.82 -15.92 -2.35
C PHE A 267 -4.12 -15.65 -1.01
N CYS A 268 -4.22 -16.59 -0.07
CA CYS A 268 -3.69 -16.46 1.28
C CYS A 268 -2.84 -17.68 1.62
N VAL A 269 -1.65 -17.47 2.18
CA VAL A 269 -0.71 -18.54 2.56
C VAL A 269 -0.75 -18.75 4.06
N TRP A 270 -1.00 -19.98 4.49
CA TRP A 270 -1.05 -20.29 5.91
C TRP A 270 0.35 -20.36 6.50
N LYS A 271 0.51 -19.76 7.69
CA LYS A 271 1.68 -20.02 8.53
C LYS A 271 1.49 -21.42 9.09
N ASN A 272 2.42 -22.33 8.78
CA ASN A 272 2.48 -23.60 9.46
C ASN A 272 2.96 -23.32 10.89
N ASP A 273 2.18 -23.75 11.89
CA ASP A 273 2.64 -23.84 13.28
C ASP A 273 3.75 -24.88 13.43
#